data_AF-A0A8T3T626-F1
#
_entry.id   AF-A0A8T3T626-F1
#
_cell.length_a   1.000
_cell.length_b   1.000
_cell.length_c   1.000
_cell.angle_alpha   90.00
_cell.angle_beta   90.00
_cell.angle_gamma   90.00
#
_symmetry.space_group_name_H-M   'P 1'
#
loop_
_entity.id
_entity.type
_entity.pdbx_description
1 polymer ?
#
loop_
_entity_poly.entity_id
_entity_poly.type
_entity_poly.pdbx_seq_one_letter_code
_entity_poly.pdbx_strand_id
1 'polypeptide(L)'
;MTDHPANGGPKPRTRTRGQERADAIKTPSRLELAERIEVLGRELIEARAKAEEHLYNWQRSAADFSNFKRRTDEERATIGQFSNAILINKLLAVLDDFDRALDSVPADAQDPWIEGVRLVERKMRNVLEAEGVTP
;
A
#
# COMPACT_ATOMS: atom_id res chain seq x y z
N MET A 1 36.59 100.66 -26.41
CA MET A 1 37.45 99.60 -26.95
C MET A 1 37.03 98.29 -26.28
N THR A 2 36.42 97.36 -27.04
CA THR A 2 36.40 95.87 -26.87
C THR A 2 36.01 95.27 -25.51
N ASP A 3 35.22 94.20 -25.33
CA ASP A 3 34.61 93.16 -26.17
C ASP A 3 33.61 92.35 -25.29
N HIS A 4 32.67 91.63 -25.91
CA HIS A 4 31.81 90.56 -25.35
C HIS A 4 32.61 89.22 -25.29
N PRO A 5 32.13 88.02 -24.82
CA PRO A 5 30.79 87.63 -24.34
C PRO A 5 30.71 86.50 -23.23
N ALA A 6 29.46 86.11 -22.92
CA ALA A 6 28.94 84.72 -22.87
C ALA A 6 28.94 83.85 -21.56
N ASN A 7 27.68 83.54 -21.17
CA ASN A 7 27.11 82.19 -21.01
C ASN A 7 27.21 81.48 -19.64
N GLY A 8 26.23 81.76 -18.78
CA GLY A 8 25.84 80.90 -17.65
C GLY A 8 24.69 79.97 -18.02
N GLY A 9 24.97 78.81 -18.61
CA GLY A 9 23.99 77.75 -18.78
C GLY A 9 23.66 77.06 -17.45
N PRO A 10 22.41 76.62 -17.21
CA PRO A 10 22.03 75.99 -15.95
C PRO A 10 22.68 74.60 -15.81
N LYS A 11 23.33 74.35 -14.66
CA LYS A 11 23.92 73.03 -14.33
C LYS A 11 22.86 71.91 -14.34
N PRO A 12 23.21 70.69 -14.80
CA PRO A 12 22.28 69.57 -14.84
C PRO A 12 21.92 69.13 -13.41
N ARG A 13 20.61 68.96 -13.15
CA ARG A 13 20.10 68.49 -11.85
C ARG A 13 20.34 66.98 -11.75
N THR A 14 21.14 66.54 -10.79
CA THR A 14 21.35 65.12 -10.49
C THR A 14 20.05 64.52 -9.93
N ARG A 15 19.63 63.35 -10.44
CA ARG A 15 18.44 62.61 -9.97
C ARG A 15 18.56 62.29 -8.49
N THR A 16 17.44 62.33 -7.77
CA THR A 16 17.40 61.98 -6.34
C THR A 16 17.29 60.46 -6.15
N ARG A 17 17.80 59.94 -5.03
CA ARG A 17 17.72 58.51 -4.65
C ARG A 17 16.29 57.95 -4.63
N GLY A 18 15.27 58.81 -4.51
CA GLY A 18 13.86 58.44 -4.65
C GLY A 18 13.40 58.21 -6.09
N GLN A 19 13.97 58.93 -7.06
CA GLN A 19 13.73 58.75 -8.50
C GLN A 19 14.40 57.47 -9.01
N GLU A 20 15.62 57.16 -8.55
CA GLU A 20 16.31 55.90 -8.88
C GLU A 20 15.59 54.66 -8.31
N ARG A 21 14.97 54.79 -7.13
CA ARG A 21 14.16 53.72 -6.52
C ARG A 21 12.82 53.51 -7.22
N ALA A 22 12.22 54.55 -7.78
CA ALA A 22 10.98 54.44 -8.55
C ALA A 22 11.21 53.73 -9.89
N ASP A 23 12.34 54.04 -10.56
CA ASP A 23 12.73 53.38 -11.82
C ASP A 23 13.17 51.91 -11.62
N ALA A 24 13.55 51.53 -10.39
CA ALA A 24 13.89 50.15 -10.02
C ALA A 24 12.67 49.24 -9.81
N ILE A 25 11.47 49.81 -9.64
CA ILE A 25 10.22 49.04 -9.56
C ILE A 25 9.71 48.85 -11.00
N LYS A 26 10.15 47.76 -11.65
CA LYS A 26 9.53 47.26 -12.88
C LYS A 26 8.10 46.84 -12.57
N THR A 27 7.17 47.79 -12.65
CA THR A 27 5.75 47.53 -12.59
C THR A 27 5.36 46.92 -13.94
N PRO A 28 4.94 45.64 -13.99
CA PRO A 28 4.57 45.02 -15.24
C PRO A 28 3.41 45.78 -15.88
N SER A 29 3.51 45.95 -17.19
CA SER A 29 2.47 46.59 -18.00
C SER A 29 1.18 45.78 -17.95
N ARG A 30 0.07 46.43 -18.27
CA ARG A 30 -1.25 45.79 -18.34
C ARG A 30 -1.28 44.62 -19.34
N LEU A 31 -0.51 44.69 -20.43
CA LEU A 31 -0.36 43.63 -21.42
C LEU A 31 0.40 42.42 -20.84
N GLU A 32 1.53 42.66 -20.16
CA GLU A 32 2.31 41.60 -19.50
C GLU A 32 1.51 40.91 -18.39
N LEU A 33 0.69 41.66 -17.65
CA LEU A 33 -0.22 41.09 -16.64
C LEU A 33 -1.31 40.22 -17.28
N ALA A 34 -1.88 40.65 -18.40
CA ALA A 34 -2.91 39.89 -19.11
C ALA A 34 -2.35 38.57 -19.68
N GLU A 35 -1.17 38.61 -20.30
CA GLU A 35 -0.48 37.41 -20.80
C GLU A 35 -0.17 36.44 -19.66
N ARG A 36 0.32 36.95 -18.52
CA ARG A 36 0.62 36.12 -17.35
C ARG A 36 -0.63 35.48 -16.74
N ILE A 37 -1.76 36.18 -16.71
CA ILE A 37 -3.05 35.62 -16.29
C ILE A 37 -3.49 34.49 -17.23
N GLU A 38 -3.31 34.66 -18.54
CA GLU A 38 -3.66 33.64 -19.53
C GLU A 38 -2.79 32.37 -19.38
N VAL A 39 -1.47 32.55 -19.20
CA VAL A 39 -0.54 31.44 -18.95
C VAL A 39 -0.90 30.72 -17.65
N LEU A 40 -1.07 31.44 -16.55
CA LEU A 40 -1.47 30.85 -15.26
C LEU A 40 -2.83 30.15 -15.34
N GLY A 41 -3.76 30.67 -16.13
CA GLY A 41 -5.05 30.03 -16.40
C GLY A 41 -4.89 28.68 -17.08
N ARG A 42 -4.04 28.59 -18.11
CA ARG A 42 -3.71 27.31 -18.77
C ARG A 42 -3.04 26.32 -17.83
N GLU A 43 -2.02 26.76 -17.09
CA GLU A 43 -1.30 25.92 -16.13
C GLU A 43 -2.24 25.40 -15.03
N LEU A 44 -3.17 26.23 -14.56
CA LEU A 44 -4.16 25.83 -13.56
C LEU A 44 -5.11 24.76 -14.10
N ILE A 45 -5.56 24.88 -15.34
CA ILE A 45 -6.42 23.87 -15.98
C ILE A 45 -5.67 22.55 -16.13
N GLU A 46 -4.42 22.60 -16.63
CA GLU A 46 -3.60 21.40 -16.80
C GLU A 46 -3.29 20.71 -15.46
N ALA A 47 -2.94 21.49 -14.43
CA ALA A 47 -2.67 20.97 -13.10
C ALA A 47 -3.93 20.33 -12.47
N ARG A 48 -5.11 20.92 -12.66
CA ARG A 48 -6.38 20.33 -12.20
C ARG A 48 -6.69 19.02 -12.91
N ALA A 49 -6.52 18.98 -14.23
CA ALA A 49 -6.74 17.76 -15.01
C ALA A 49 -5.81 16.62 -14.54
N LYS A 50 -4.51 16.90 -14.34
CA LYS A 50 -3.55 15.92 -13.80
C LYS A 50 -3.92 15.47 -12.38
N ALA A 51 -4.36 16.40 -11.53
CA ALA A 51 -4.79 16.06 -10.18
C ALA A 51 -6.01 15.13 -10.17
N GLU A 52 -7.00 15.39 -11.02
CA GLU A 52 -8.17 14.52 -11.19
C GLU A 52 -7.79 13.13 -11.73
N GLU A 53 -6.93 13.08 -12.75
CA GLU A 53 -6.41 11.82 -13.30
C GLU A 53 -5.67 10.99 -12.24
N HIS A 54 -4.76 11.63 -11.49
CA HIS A 54 -4.02 10.96 -10.42
C HIS A 54 -4.93 10.49 -9.28
N LEU A 55 -5.93 11.30 -8.91
CA LEU A 55 -6.90 10.91 -7.89
C LEU A 55 -7.71 9.69 -8.35
N TYR A 56 -8.19 9.69 -9.59
CA TYR A 56 -8.90 8.56 -10.17
C TYR A 56 -8.05 7.29 -10.20
N ASN A 57 -6.81 7.40 -10.70
CA ASN A 57 -5.88 6.27 -10.75
C ASN A 57 -5.55 5.75 -9.35
N TRP A 58 -5.34 6.64 -8.38
CA TRP A 58 -5.09 6.26 -6.99
C TRP A 58 -6.29 5.53 -6.37
N GLN A 59 -7.50 6.03 -6.55
CA GLN A 59 -8.72 5.39 -6.05
C GLN A 59 -8.89 3.99 -6.65
N ARG A 60 -8.64 3.84 -7.96
CA ARG A 60 -8.68 2.55 -8.63
C ARG A 60 -7.62 1.60 -8.08
N SER A 61 -6.37 2.03 -7.97
CA SER A 61 -5.29 1.19 -7.40
C SER A 61 -5.56 0.80 -5.95
N ALA A 62 -6.14 1.71 -5.16
CA ALA A 62 -6.54 1.41 -3.78
C ALA A 62 -7.64 0.35 -3.72
N ALA A 63 -8.64 0.44 -4.62
CA ALA A 63 -9.69 -0.57 -4.74
C ALA A 63 -9.14 -1.92 -5.20
N ASP A 64 -8.26 -1.94 -6.21
CA ASP A 64 -7.61 -3.14 -6.71
C ASP A 64 -6.76 -3.81 -5.62
N PHE A 65 -6.03 -3.03 -4.83
CA PHE A 65 -5.26 -3.53 -3.70
C PHE A 65 -6.15 -4.11 -2.59
N SER A 66 -7.26 -3.44 -2.26
CA SER A 66 -8.24 -3.96 -1.30
C SER A 66 -8.83 -5.29 -1.75
N ASN A 67 -9.17 -5.41 -3.04
CA ASN A 67 -9.67 -6.65 -3.64
C ASN A 67 -8.61 -7.76 -3.62
N PHE A 68 -7.36 -7.43 -3.98
CA PHE A 68 -6.24 -8.36 -3.92
C PHE A 68 -6.03 -8.88 -2.50
N LYS A 69 -5.99 -7.99 -1.50
CA LYS A 69 -5.82 -8.37 -0.09
C LYS A 69 -6.91 -9.33 0.37
N ARG A 70 -8.18 -9.00 0.11
CA ARG A 70 -9.33 -9.87 0.43
C ARG A 70 -9.18 -11.25 -0.21
N ARG A 71 -8.86 -11.29 -1.51
CA ARG A 71 -8.67 -12.56 -2.24
C ARG A 71 -7.50 -13.37 -1.67
N THR A 72 -6.38 -12.74 -1.37
CA THR A 72 -5.21 -13.41 -0.78
C THR A 72 -5.51 -13.95 0.62
N ASP A 73 -6.26 -13.24 1.43
CA ASP A 73 -6.66 -13.73 2.75
C ASP A 73 -7.60 -14.94 2.65
N GLU A 74 -8.54 -14.92 1.70
CA GLU A 74 -9.42 -16.06 1.37
C GLU A 74 -8.62 -17.27 0.85
N GLU A 75 -7.67 -17.05 -0.05
CA GLU A 75 -6.78 -18.10 -0.57
C GLU A 75 -5.92 -18.71 0.54
N ARG A 76 -5.36 -17.89 1.44
CA ARG A 76 -4.57 -18.37 2.58
C ARG A 76 -5.40 -19.20 3.55
N ALA A 77 -6.61 -18.77 3.87
CA ALA A 77 -7.52 -19.55 4.71
C ALA A 77 -7.83 -20.91 4.06
N THR A 78 -8.09 -20.91 2.75
CA THR A 78 -8.35 -22.13 1.98
C THR A 78 -7.14 -23.07 1.98
N ILE A 79 -5.93 -22.56 1.73
CA ILE A 79 -4.69 -23.37 1.75
C ILE A 79 -4.45 -23.99 3.13
N GLY A 80 -4.71 -23.24 4.20
CA GLY A 80 -4.61 -23.75 5.57
C GLY A 80 -5.55 -24.93 5.81
N GLN A 81 -6.81 -24.81 5.40
CA GLN A 81 -7.81 -25.87 5.51
C GLN A 81 -7.41 -27.12 4.68
N PHE A 82 -7.01 -26.95 3.43
CA PHE A 82 -6.59 -28.06 2.57
C PHE A 82 -5.34 -28.77 3.10
N SER A 83 -4.38 -28.02 3.63
CA SER A 83 -3.14 -28.59 4.18
C SER A 83 -3.41 -29.45 5.42
N ASN A 84 -4.30 -28.99 6.31
CA ASN A 84 -4.74 -29.75 7.47
C ASN A 84 -5.50 -31.02 7.04
N ALA A 85 -6.38 -30.93 6.05
CA ALA A 85 -7.10 -32.09 5.52
C ALA A 85 -6.16 -33.17 4.95
N ILE A 86 -5.09 -32.77 4.24
CA ILE A 86 -4.09 -33.73 3.72
C ILE A 86 -3.35 -34.43 4.86
N LEU A 87 -2.97 -33.70 5.91
CA LEU A 87 -2.31 -34.29 7.08
C LEU A 87 -3.23 -35.25 7.82
N ILE A 88 -4.47 -34.85 8.08
CA ILE A 88 -5.49 -35.67 8.75
C ILE A 88 -5.73 -36.97 7.99
N ASN A 89 -5.89 -36.92 6.66
CA ASN A 89 -6.06 -38.13 5.84
C ASN A 89 -4.90 -39.12 5.99
N LYS A 90 -3.66 -38.62 6.08
CA LYS A 90 -2.49 -39.48 6.31
C LYS A 90 -2.48 -40.08 7.71
N LEU A 91 -2.92 -39.32 8.73
CA LEU A 91 -3.05 -39.82 10.09
C LEU A 91 -4.15 -40.87 10.24
N LEU A 92 -5.26 -40.73 9.51
CA LEU A 92 -6.35 -41.72 9.48
C LEU A 92 -5.86 -43.06 8.92
N ALA A 93 -5.07 -43.06 7.84
CA ALA A 93 -4.49 -44.29 7.31
C ALA A 93 -3.58 -45.02 8.34
N VAL A 94 -2.85 -44.25 9.17
CA VAL A 94 -2.07 -44.83 10.26
C VAL A 94 -2.97 -45.38 11.37
N LEU A 95 -4.09 -44.70 11.68
CA LEU A 95 -5.07 -45.17 12.65
C LEU A 95 -5.74 -46.48 12.18
N ASP A 96 -6.06 -46.61 10.90
CA ASP A 96 -6.57 -47.86 10.31
C ASP A 96 -5.55 -49.01 10.47
N ASP A 97 -4.25 -48.72 10.33
CA ASP A 97 -3.20 -49.70 10.58
C ASP A 97 -3.10 -50.07 12.07
N PHE A 98 -3.32 -49.13 12.99
CA PHE A 98 -3.44 -49.41 14.43
C PHE A 98 -4.62 -50.33 14.72
N ASP A 99 -5.80 -50.04 14.16
CA ASP A 99 -7.00 -50.86 14.31
C ASP A 99 -6.72 -52.28 13.82
N ARG A 100 -6.16 -52.43 12.59
CA ARG A 100 -5.79 -53.73 12.04
C ARG A 100 -4.80 -54.50 12.93
N ALA A 101 -3.82 -53.81 13.51
CA ALA A 101 -2.85 -54.43 14.41
C ALA A 101 -3.50 -54.87 15.73
N LEU A 102 -4.33 -54.02 16.34
CA LEU A 102 -5.00 -54.28 17.61
C LEU A 102 -6.10 -55.35 17.49
N ASP A 103 -6.73 -55.47 16.31
CA ASP A 103 -7.71 -56.52 16.00
C ASP A 103 -7.05 -57.89 15.79
N SER A 104 -5.77 -57.91 15.39
CA SER A 104 -4.99 -59.15 15.23
C SER A 104 -4.51 -59.75 16.56
N VAL A 105 -4.67 -59.00 17.67
CA VAL A 105 -4.30 -59.46 19.01
C VAL A 105 -5.26 -60.57 19.46
N PRO A 106 -4.75 -61.74 19.89
CA PRO A 106 -5.58 -62.79 20.47
C PRO A 106 -6.36 -62.29 21.69
N ALA A 107 -7.63 -62.69 21.82
CA ALA A 107 -8.51 -62.21 22.90
C ALA A 107 -8.04 -62.57 24.31
N ASP A 108 -7.20 -63.60 24.44
CA ASP A 108 -6.59 -64.07 25.68
C ASP A 108 -5.21 -63.46 25.97
N ALA A 109 -4.69 -62.61 25.07
CA ALA A 109 -3.41 -61.94 25.26
C ALA A 109 -3.52 -60.85 26.34
N GLN A 110 -2.89 -61.10 27.50
CA GLN A 110 -2.74 -60.13 28.59
C GLN A 110 -1.30 -59.64 28.63
N ASP A 111 -0.95 -58.76 27.69
CA ASP A 111 0.36 -58.09 27.64
C ASP A 111 0.18 -56.60 27.99
N PRO A 112 0.79 -56.11 29.09
CA PRO A 112 0.77 -54.69 29.45
C PRO A 112 1.23 -53.74 28.32
N TRP A 113 2.08 -54.23 27.42
CA TRP A 113 2.51 -53.46 26.25
C TRP A 113 1.33 -53.19 25.30
N ILE A 114 0.46 -54.18 25.06
CA ILE A 114 -0.74 -54.04 24.21
C ILE A 114 -1.69 -53.00 24.79
N GLU A 115 -1.91 -53.01 26.11
CA GLU A 115 -2.72 -52.00 26.79
C GLU A 115 -2.12 -50.59 26.66
N GLY A 116 -0.79 -50.47 26.71
CA GLY A 116 -0.09 -49.22 26.43
C GLY A 116 -0.36 -48.72 25.00
N VAL A 117 -0.32 -49.62 24.01
CA VAL A 117 -0.64 -49.28 22.61
C VAL A 117 -2.10 -48.85 22.45
N ARG A 118 -3.06 -49.56 23.07
CA ARG A 118 -4.49 -49.17 23.09
C ARG A 118 -4.73 -47.80 23.73
N LEU A 119 -3.92 -47.42 24.72
CA LEU A 119 -4.01 -46.10 25.33
C LEU A 119 -3.54 -44.99 24.36
N VAL A 120 -2.47 -45.23 23.60
CA VAL A 120 -1.96 -44.30 22.59
C VAL A 120 -2.97 -44.13 21.47
N GLU A 121 -3.56 -45.22 20.98
CA GLU A 121 -4.59 -45.22 19.94
C GLU A 121 -5.82 -44.38 20.36
N ARG A 122 -6.37 -44.61 21.56
CA ARG A 122 -7.45 -43.76 22.11
C ARG A 122 -7.06 -42.29 22.22
N LYS A 123 -5.84 -42.00 22.66
CA LYS A 123 -5.37 -40.61 22.76
C LYS A 123 -5.32 -39.96 21.37
N MET A 124 -4.92 -40.71 20.35
CA MET A 124 -4.91 -40.26 18.96
C MET A 124 -6.33 -39.98 18.45
N ARG A 125 -7.30 -40.86 18.74
CA ARG A 125 -8.73 -40.59 18.44
C ARG A 125 -9.25 -39.32 19.10
N ASN A 126 -8.98 -39.14 20.39
CA ASN A 126 -9.42 -37.94 21.11
C ASN A 126 -8.83 -36.64 20.51
N VAL A 127 -7.60 -36.69 19.99
CA VAL A 127 -7.00 -35.55 19.30
C VAL A 127 -7.71 -35.27 17.97
N LEU A 128 -8.02 -36.31 17.19
CA LEU A 128 -8.77 -36.16 15.94
C LEU A 128 -10.19 -35.62 16.18
N GLU A 129 -10.88 -36.12 17.21
CA GLU A 129 -12.20 -35.61 17.62
C GLU A 129 -12.15 -34.13 18.03
N ALA A 130 -11.10 -33.71 18.74
CA ALA A 130 -10.89 -32.31 19.12
C ALA A 130 -10.66 -31.40 17.89
N GLU A 131 -10.07 -31.93 16.82
CA GLU A 131 -9.93 -31.26 15.52
C GLU A 131 -11.20 -31.37 14.64
N GLY A 132 -12.30 -31.89 15.19
CA GLY A 132 -13.60 -32.01 14.51
C GLY A 132 -13.75 -33.22 13.59
N VAL A 133 -12.84 -34.19 13.69
CA VAL A 133 -12.88 -35.43 12.92
C VAL A 133 -13.49 -36.53 13.78
N THR A 134 -14.75 -36.85 13.55
CA THR A 134 -15.46 -37.93 14.23
C THR A 134 -15.39 -39.24 13.42
N PRO A 135 -15.33 -40.41 14.08
CA PRO A 135 -15.38 -41.73 13.42
C PRO A 135 -16.62 -41.94 12.54
#